data_AF-C4RKL3-F1
#
_entry.id   AF-C4RKL3-F1
#
_cell.length_a   1.000
_cell.length_b   1.000
_cell.length_c   1.000
_cell.angle_alpha   90.00
_cell.angle_beta   90.00
_cell.angle_gamma   90.00
#
_symmetry.space_group_name_H-M   'P 1'
#
loop_
_entity.id
_entity.type
_entity.pdbx_description
1 polymer ?
#
loop_
_entity_poly.entity_id
_entity_poly.type
_entity_poly.pdbx_seq_one_letter_code
_entity_poly.pdbx_strand_id
1 'polypeptide(L)' 'MGSIMDELVRPTENAALADGATNVLIQSWCPLRIVGHLGLVLDGTTYTVVRGALTDSPVRPDCYAL' A
#
# COMPACT_ATOMS: atom_id res chain seq x y z
N MET A 1 -4.53 -0.15 -3.39
CA MET A 1 -3.31 0.14 -2.60
C MET A 1 -3.22 1.65 -2.45
N GLY A 2 -2.92 2.19 -1.27
CA GLY A 2 -2.88 3.64 -1.06
C GLY A 2 -2.03 4.09 0.14
N SER A 3 -1.81 5.40 0.24
CA SER A 3 -1.06 6.06 1.31
C SER A 3 -1.76 7.32 1.79
N ILE A 4 -1.79 7.57 3.10
CA ILE A 4 -2.34 8.83 3.66
C ILE A 4 -1.52 10.05 3.24
N MET A 5 -0.26 9.83 2.89
CA MET A 5 0.68 10.85 2.42
C MET A 5 0.62 11.04 0.90
N ASP A 6 -0.27 10.33 0.19
CA ASP A 6 -0.48 10.53 -1.24
C ASP A 6 -0.90 11.98 -1.49
N GLU A 7 -0.07 12.69 -2.25
CA GLU A 7 -0.19 14.10 -2.59
C GLU A 7 -1.02 14.36 -3.86
N LEU A 8 -1.29 13.32 -4.66
CA LEU A 8 -1.96 13.44 -5.96
C LEU A 8 -3.40 12.94 -5.93
N VAL A 9 -3.64 11.74 -5.38
CA VAL A 9 -4.97 11.13 -5.30
C VAL A 9 -5.59 11.45 -3.95
N ARG A 10 -6.54 12.40 -3.96
CA ARG A 10 -7.25 12.87 -2.77
C ARG A 10 -8.78 12.82 -2.95
N PRO A 11 -9.55 12.54 -1.88
CA PRO A 11 -9.09 11.91 -0.63
C PRO A 11 -8.51 10.51 -0.91
N THR A 12 -7.65 9.99 -0.02
CA THR A 12 -6.88 8.75 -0.27
C THR A 12 -7.79 7.55 -0.60
N GLU A 13 -9.02 7.56 -0.07
CA GLU A 13 -10.04 6.55 -0.27
C GLU A 13 -10.53 6.46 -1.73
N ASN A 14 -10.29 7.49 -2.57
CA ASN A 14 -10.59 7.43 -4.01
C ASN A 14 -9.78 6.35 -4.75
N ALA A 15 -8.68 5.86 -4.17
CA ALA A 15 -7.90 4.75 -4.71
C ALA A 15 -8.46 3.36 -4.35
N ALA A 16 -9.51 3.28 -3.51
CA ALA A 16 -10.08 2.02 -3.08
C ALA A 16 -11.10 1.48 -4.10
N LEU A 17 -11.08 0.16 -4.31
CA LEU A 17 -12.09 -0.55 -5.11
C LEU A 17 -13.25 -1.00 -4.23
N ALA A 18 -14.46 -1.00 -4.77
CA ALA A 18 -15.71 -1.33 -4.09
C ALA A 18 -16.38 -2.60 -4.66
N ASP A 19 -15.57 -3.57 -5.07
CA ASP A 19 -15.98 -4.78 -5.82
C ASP A 19 -15.55 -6.10 -5.13
N GLY A 20 -15.28 -6.03 -3.82
CA GLY A 20 -14.80 -7.18 -3.04
C GLY A 20 -13.27 -7.31 -3.01
N ALA A 21 -12.53 -6.37 -3.60
CA ALA A 21 -11.07 -6.34 -3.52
C ALA A 21 -10.54 -6.17 -2.09
N THR A 22 -9.31 -6.65 -1.86
CA THR A 22 -8.54 -6.32 -0.66
C THR A 22 -7.85 -4.97 -0.83
N ASN A 23 -8.40 -3.94 -0.22
CA ASN A 23 -7.79 -2.60 -0.20
C ASN A 23 -6.74 -2.51 0.91
N VAL A 24 -5.53 -2.11 0.56
CA VAL A 24 -4.40 -1.96 1.49
C VAL A 24 -4.01 -0.50 1.60
N LEU A 25 -4.01 0.02 2.82
CA LEU A 25 -3.45 1.32 3.18
C LEU A 25 -2.11 1.09 3.87
N ILE A 26 -1.01 1.67 3.39
CA ILE A 26 0.32 1.43 3.96
C ILE A 26 0.36 1.74 5.46
N GLN A 27 -0.21 2.86 5.88
CA GLN A 27 -0.13 3.32 7.27
C GLN A 27 -1.00 2.50 8.24
N SER A 28 -1.92 1.66 7.76
CA SER A 28 -2.62 0.72 8.66
C SER A 28 -1.72 -0.44 9.11
N TRP A 29 -0.61 -0.67 8.40
CA TRP A 29 0.35 -1.74 8.69
C TRP A 29 1.68 -1.20 9.20
N CYS A 30 2.17 -0.13 8.58
CA CYS A 30 3.43 0.53 8.91
C CYS A 30 3.17 2.01 9.21
N PRO A 31 2.71 2.36 10.43
CA PRO A 31 2.21 3.71 10.74
C PRO A 31 3.26 4.82 10.55
N LEU A 32 4.54 4.49 10.69
CA LEU A 32 5.65 5.43 10.54
C LEU A 32 6.22 5.51 9.11
N ARG A 33 5.70 4.71 8.15
CA ARG A 33 6.18 4.70 6.76
C ARG A 33 5.64 5.92 6.02
N ILE A 34 6.54 6.84 5.67
CA ILE A 34 6.24 8.06 4.93
C ILE A 34 6.48 7.79 3.45
N VAL A 35 5.39 7.67 2.67
CA VAL A 35 5.47 7.34 1.24
C VAL A 35 4.38 8.09 0.47
N GLY A 36 4.79 8.93 -0.49
CA GLY A 36 3.85 9.67 -1.37
C GLY A 36 3.38 8.84 -2.56
N HIS A 37 2.69 9.47 -3.50
CA HIS A 37 2.09 8.83 -4.67
C HIS A 37 3.11 8.04 -5.50
N LEU A 38 4.17 8.72 -5.96
CA LEU A 38 5.27 8.07 -6.68
C LEU A 38 6.12 7.17 -5.79
N GLY A 39 6.14 7.44 -4.48
CA GLY A 39 6.86 6.61 -3.54
C GLY A 39 6.31 5.18 -3.51
N LEU A 40 4.98 5.00 -3.63
CA LEU A 40 4.34 3.69 -3.54
C LEU A 40 4.89 2.67 -4.54
N VAL A 41 5.21 3.07 -5.78
CA VAL A 41 5.73 2.13 -6.78
C VAL A 41 7.20 1.76 -6.57
N LEU A 42 7.94 2.57 -5.81
CA LEU A 42 9.36 2.35 -5.50
C LEU A 42 9.59 1.76 -4.10
N ASP A 43 8.54 1.55 -3.33
CA ASP A 43 8.60 1.24 -1.90
C ASP A 43 8.67 -0.26 -1.62
N GLY A 44 9.68 -0.72 -0.87
CA GLY A 44 9.86 -2.14 -0.54
C GLY A 44 8.68 -2.76 0.23
N THR A 45 8.07 -2.01 1.17
CA THR A 45 6.87 -2.48 1.88
C THR A 45 5.73 -2.73 0.90
N THR A 46 5.51 -1.82 -0.04
CA THR A 46 4.52 -1.97 -1.13
C THR A 46 4.84 -3.18 -1.99
N TYR A 47 6.11 -3.39 -2.35
CA TYR A 47 6.55 -4.58 -3.08
C TYR A 47 6.21 -5.89 -2.34
N THR A 48 6.37 -5.95 -1.01
CA THR A 48 6.02 -7.17 -0.25
C THR A 48 4.53 -7.52 -0.32
N VAL A 49 3.66 -6.50 -0.37
CA VAL A 49 2.21 -6.67 -0.57
C VAL A 49 1.92 -7.24 -1.95
N VAL A 50 2.49 -6.62 -2.99
CA VAL A 50 2.29 -7.05 -4.38
C VAL A 50 2.80 -8.48 -4.57
N ARG A 51 3.99 -8.80 -4.05
CA ARG A 51 4.55 -10.16 -4.11
C ARG A 51 3.61 -11.17 -3.46
N GLY A 52 3.07 -10.87 -2.27
CA GLY A 52 2.12 -11.75 -1.59
C GLY A 52 0.86 -12.00 -2.41
N ALA A 53 0.28 -10.95 -3.00
CA ALA A 53 -0.88 -11.06 -3.87
C ALA A 53 -0.61 -11.91 -5.12
N LEU A 54 0.57 -11.76 -5.75
CA LEU A 54 0.95 -12.53 -6.94
C LEU A 54 1.24 -14.01 -6.65
N THR A 55 1.51 -14.37 -5.39
CA THR A 55 1.78 -15.75 -4.97
C THR A 55 0.64 -16.34 -4.13
N ASP A 56 -0.58 -15.81 -4.26
CA ASP A 56 -1.77 -16.23 -3.51
C ASP A 56 -1.55 -16.34 -2.00
N SER A 57 -0.66 -15.50 -1.47
CA SER A 57 -0.30 -15.46 -0.06
C SER A 57 -1.05 -14.33 0.66
N PRO A 58 -1.31 -14.46 1.98
CA PRO A 58 -1.95 -13.38 2.74
C PRO A 58 -1.15 -12.07 2.65
N VAL A 59 -1.86 -10.94 2.56
CA VAL A 59 -1.26 -9.61 2.64
C VAL A 59 -0.57 -9.45 4.00
N ARG A 60 0.77 -9.37 3.98
CA ARG A 60 1.63 -9.18 5.15
C ARG A 60 2.77 -8.22 4.79
N PRO A 61 2.55 -6.90 4.86
CA PRO A 61 3.58 -5.92 4.54
C PRO A 61 4.75 -6.02 5.52
N ASP A 62 5.98 -5.94 5.00
CA ASP A 62 7.20 -5.82 5.81
C ASP A 62 7.59 -4.34 5.93
N CYS A 63 7.49 -3.79 7.14
CA CYS A 63 7.81 -2.38 7.40
C CYS A 63 9.31 -2.04 7.27
N TYR A 64 10.18 -3.06 7.25
CA TYR A 64 11.63 -2.93 7.14
C TYR A 64 12.16 -3.24 5.75
N ALA A 65 11.28 -3.62 4.81
CA ALA A 65 11.67 -3.78 3.42
C ALA A 65 12.16 -2.44 2.83
N LEU A 66 13.27 -2.49 2.10
CA LEU A 66 13.88 -1.34 1.42
C LEU A 66 13.11 -1.04 0.15
#